data_AF-A0A497LDR0-F1
#
_entry.id   AF-A0A497LDR0-F1
#
_cell.length_a   1.000
_cell.length_b   1.000
_cell.length_c   1.000
_cell.angle_alpha   90.00
_cell.angle_beta   90.00
_cell.angle_gamma   90.00
#
_symmetry.space_group_name_H-M   'P 1'
#
loop_
_entity.id
_entity.type
_entity.pdbx_description
1 polymer ?
#
loop_
_entity_poly.entity_id
_entity_poly.type
_entity_poly.pdbx_seq_one_letter_code
_entity_poly.pdbx_strand_id
1 'polypeptide(L)'
;MAEEIPTILVGRKPAMNYVAAVAMQFNAGSTKVALKARGRAISTAVTVAEIVKRMIAGVEVEKIDIGTEQVGDPPRFVSSIEIVLVKTE
;
A
#
# COMPACT_ATOMS: atom_id res chain seq x y z
N MET A 1 -20.17 -4.77 -10.04
CA MET A 1 -19.61 -3.56 -9.41
C MET A 1 -18.17 -3.90 -9.07
N ALA A 2 -17.18 -3.14 -9.53
CA ALA A 2 -15.80 -3.38 -9.13
C ALA A 2 -15.72 -3.12 -7.63
N GLU A 3 -15.30 -4.13 -6.87
CA GLU A 3 -15.10 -4.01 -5.43
C GLU A 3 -14.01 -2.97 -5.19
N GLU A 4 -14.36 -1.87 -4.52
CA GLU A 4 -13.46 -0.74 -4.32
C GLU A 4 -12.42 -1.15 -3.27
N ILE A 5 -11.19 -1.43 -3.71
CA ILE A 5 -10.11 -1.87 -2.82
C ILE A 5 -9.70 -0.69 -1.92
N PRO A 6 -9.81 -0.81 -0.57
CA PRO A 6 -9.36 0.21 0.35
C PRO A 6 -7.90 0.59 0.10
N THR A 7 -7.67 1.88 -0.15
CA THR A 7 -6.35 2.39 -0.54
C THR A 7 -5.74 3.23 0.57
N ILE A 8 -4.50 2.92 0.94
CA ILE A 8 -3.69 3.65 1.92
C ILE A 8 -2.56 4.37 1.17
N LEU A 9 -2.54 5.69 1.27
CA LEU A 9 -1.50 6.54 0.70
C LEU A 9 -0.31 6.63 1.65
N VAL A 10 0.83 6.07 1.23
CA VAL A 10 2.06 6.06 2.00
C VAL A 10 2.87 7.32 1.70
N GLY A 11 3.30 8.00 2.75
CA GLY A 11 3.98 9.29 2.70
C GLY A 11 5.07 9.37 3.76
N ARG A 12 5.07 10.45 4.56
CA ARG A 12 6.15 10.77 5.51
C ARG A 12 5.91 10.27 6.94
N LYS A 13 4.78 9.63 7.24
CA LYS A 13 4.54 9.11 8.60
C LYS A 13 5.44 7.89 8.85
N PRO A 14 5.72 7.54 10.12
CA PRO A 14 6.41 6.29 10.45
C PRO A 14 5.69 5.06 9.87
N ALA A 15 6.44 4.03 9.47
CA ALA A 15 5.90 2.83 8.82
C ALA A 15 4.79 2.16 9.64
N MET A 16 4.95 2.09 10.96
CA MET A 16 3.97 1.45 11.85
C MET A 16 2.57 2.10 11.82
N ASN A 17 2.48 3.40 11.51
CA ASN A 17 1.17 4.05 11.38
C ASN A 17 0.41 3.52 10.16
N TYR A 18 1.11 3.19 9.08
CA TYR A 18 0.50 2.59 7.90
C TYR A 18 0.19 1.12 8.12
N VAL A 19 1.04 0.37 8.83
CA VAL A 19 0.77 -1.02 9.24
C VAL A 19 -0.52 -1.10 10.05
N ALA A 20 -0.70 -0.20 11.03
CA ALA A 20 -1.93 -0.14 11.82
C ALA A 20 -3.17 0.14 10.95
N ALA A 21 -3.06 1.04 9.96
CA ALA A 21 -4.14 1.30 9.03
C ALA A 21 -4.50 0.08 8.17
N VAL A 22 -3.50 -0.69 7.70
CA VAL A 22 -3.73 -1.94 6.96
C VAL A 22 -4.43 -2.98 7.85
N ALA A 23 -3.97 -3.14 9.08
CA ALA A 23 -4.59 -4.07 10.04
C ALA A 23 -6.05 -3.70 10.35
N MET A 24 -6.36 -2.41 10.48
CA MET A 24 -7.75 -1.93 10.66
C MET A 24 -8.64 -2.32 9.48
N GLN A 25 -8.15 -2.19 8.23
CA GLN A 25 -8.92 -2.56 7.04
C GLN A 25 -9.21 -4.07 6.98
N PHE A 26 -8.21 -4.91 7.27
CA PHE A 26 -8.42 -6.36 7.34
C PHE A 26 -9.35 -6.77 8.50
N ASN A 27 -9.25 -6.11 9.66
CA ASN A 27 -10.15 -6.34 10.79
C ASN A 27 -11.59 -5.86 10.52
N ALA A 28 -11.76 -4.86 9.65
CA ALA A 28 -13.06 -4.37 9.19
C ALA A 28 -13.70 -5.29 8.12
N GLY A 29 -13.06 -6.39 7.76
CA GLY A 29 -13.59 -7.38 6.81
C GLY A 29 -13.14 -7.18 5.36
N SER A 30 -12.23 -6.26 5.08
CA SER A 30 -11.66 -6.12 3.73
C SER A 30 -10.82 -7.35 3.39
N THR A 31 -11.00 -7.92 2.20
CA THR A 31 -10.19 -9.04 1.70
C THR A 31 -8.89 -8.55 1.06
N LYS A 32 -8.86 -7.30 0.60
CA LYS A 32 -7.73 -6.66 -0.08
C LYS A 32 -7.48 -5.26 0.45
N VAL A 33 -6.22 -4.83 0.40
CA VAL A 33 -5.79 -3.46 0.74
C VAL A 33 -4.69 -3.03 -0.22
N ALA A 34 -4.82 -1.85 -0.82
CA ALA A 34 -3.82 -1.27 -1.70
C ALA A 34 -2.93 -0.26 -0.97
N LEU A 35 -1.61 -0.42 -1.05
CA LEU A 35 -0.62 0.55 -0.60
C LEU A 35 -0.13 1.32 -1.83
N LYS A 36 -0.41 2.62 -1.91
CA LYS A 36 0.09 3.48 -3.00
C LYS A 36 1.13 4.46 -2.48
N ALA A 37 2.24 4.57 -3.20
CA ALA A 37 3.32 5.48 -2.85
C ALA A 37 4.04 6.01 -4.08
N ARG A 38 4.78 7.10 -3.90
CA ARG A 38 5.61 7.69 -4.94
C ARG A 38 6.92 8.24 -4.41
N GLY A 39 7.93 8.25 -5.27
CA GLY A 39 9.28 8.73 -4.97
C GLY A 39 9.84 8.05 -3.73
N ARG A 40 10.36 8.85 -2.79
CA ARG A 40 11.01 8.34 -1.57
C ARG A 40 10.11 7.50 -0.66
N ALA A 41 8.78 7.60 -0.79
CA ALA A 41 7.85 6.82 0.02
C ALA A 41 7.72 5.36 -0.45
N ILE A 42 8.23 5.01 -1.63
CA ILE A 42 8.20 3.65 -2.17
C ILE A 42 8.86 2.65 -1.21
N SER A 43 10.03 2.98 -0.66
CA SER A 43 10.72 2.11 0.31
C SER A 43 9.90 1.88 1.57
N THR A 44 9.16 2.90 2.02
CA THR A 44 8.25 2.78 3.16
C THR A 44 7.07 1.88 2.83
N ALA A 45 6.47 1.98 1.65
CA ALA A 45 5.37 1.12 1.24
C ALA A 45 5.77 -0.36 1.19
N VAL A 46 6.96 -0.65 0.63
CA VAL A 46 7.51 -2.01 0.63
C VAL A 46 7.76 -2.50 2.06
N THR A 47 8.32 -1.65 2.93
CA THR A 47 8.54 -2.00 4.34
C THR A 47 7.22 -2.31 5.06
N VAL A 48 6.18 -1.52 4.82
CA VAL A 48 4.84 -1.73 5.40
C VAL A 48 4.26 -3.07 4.91
N ALA A 49 4.35 -3.36 3.62
CA ALA A 49 3.91 -4.64 3.07
C ALA A 49 4.60 -5.83 3.75
N GLU A 50 5.93 -5.80 3.85
CA GLU A 50 6.72 -6.85 4.50
C GLU A 50 6.38 -7.04 5.98
N ILE A 51 6.19 -5.94 6.73
CA ILE A 51 5.78 -6.01 8.14
C ILE A 51 4.39 -6.63 8.27
N VAL A 52 3.43 -6.21 7.44
CA VAL A 52 2.06 -6.73 7.48
C VAL A 52 2.04 -8.24 7.22
N LYS A 53 2.75 -8.72 6.20
CA LYS A 53 2.87 -10.17 5.91
C LYS A 53 3.41 -10.97 7.10
N ARG A 54 4.37 -10.40 7.84
CA ARG A 54 4.98 -11.06 9.01
C ARG A 54 4.08 -11.02 10.25
N MET A 55 3.29 -9.95 10.41
CA MET A 55 2.46 -9.73 11.60
C MET A 55 1.08 -10.36 11.48
N ILE A 56 0.51 -10.43 10.28
CA ILE A 56 -0.85 -10.91 10.04
C ILE A 56 -0.76 -12.21 9.24
N ALA A 57 -1.11 -13.32 9.86
CA ALA A 57 -1.15 -14.62 9.20
C ALA A 57 -2.16 -14.62 8.04
N GLY A 58 -1.77 -15.28 6.94
CA GLY A 58 -2.61 -15.37 5.75
C GLY A 58 -2.68 -14.07 4.94
N VAL A 59 -1.75 -13.12 5.10
CA VAL A 59 -1.65 -11.97 4.19
C VAL A 59 -0.50 -12.14 3.22
N GLU A 60 -0.81 -12.05 1.94
CA GLU A 60 0.15 -12.16 0.82
C GLU A 60 0.09 -10.94 -0.10
N VAL A 61 1.12 -10.78 -0.93
CA VAL A 61 1.11 -9.77 -2.01
C VAL A 61 0.43 -10.39 -3.23
N GLU A 62 -0.70 -9.82 -3.63
CA GLU A 62 -1.41 -10.24 -4.85
C GLU A 62 -0.75 -9.66 -6.09
N LYS A 63 -0.46 -8.36 -6.07
CA LYS A 63 0.01 -7.63 -7.25
C LYS A 63 0.90 -6.46 -6.85
N ILE A 64 1.89 -6.18 -7.69
CA ILE A 64 2.70 -4.96 -7.63
C ILE A 64 2.63 -4.30 -9.00
N ASP A 65 2.18 -3.06 -9.04
CA ASP A 65 2.22 -2.20 -10.21
C ASP A 65 3.23 -1.08 -9.98
N ILE A 66 4.09 -0.83 -10.97
CA ILE A 66 5.05 0.29 -10.96
C ILE A 66 4.73 1.23 -12.11
N GLY A 67 4.96 2.52 -11.88
CA GLY A 67 4.64 3.53 -12.87
C GLY A 67 5.41 4.82 -12.69
N THR A 68 4.95 5.84 -13.39
CA THR A 68 5.44 7.21 -13.27
C THR A 68 4.24 8.15 -13.21
N GLU A 69 4.19 8.99 -12.19
CA GLU A 69 3.18 10.05 -12.04
C GLU A 69 3.79 11.41 -12.37
N GLN A 70 3.00 12.30 -12.97
CA GLN A 70 3.34 13.71 -13.10
C GLN A 70 2.82 14.48 -11.88
N VAL A 71 3.71 15.24 -11.24
CA VAL A 71 3.40 15.94 -9.99
C VAL A 71 3.89 17.38 -10.06
N GLY A 72 3.07 18.31 -9.55
CA GLY A 72 3.40 19.73 -9.42
C GLY A 72 3.22 20.53 -10.72
N ASP A 73 3.54 21.82 -10.62
CA ASP A 73 3.60 22.77 -11.72
C ASP A 73 4.87 23.64 -11.56
N PRO A 74 5.86 23.58 -12.47
CA PRO A 74 5.90 22.77 -13.69
C PRO A 74 5.96 21.25 -13.41
N PRO A 75 5.45 20.42 -14.33
CA PRO A 75 5.30 18.98 -14.12
C PRO A 75 6.64 18.28 -13.94
N ARG A 76 6.75 17.47 -12.88
CA ARG A 76 7.88 16.58 -12.63
C ARG A 76 7.42 15.14 -12.61
N PHE A 77 8.16 14.28 -13.30
CA PHE A 77 7.92 12.85 -13.34
C PHE A 77 8.51 12.19 -12.09
N VAL A 78 7.70 11.42 -11.37
CA VAL A 78 8.08 10.72 -10.14
C VAL A 78 7.64 9.28 -10.25
N SER A 79 8.54 8.33 -9.96
CA SER A 79 8.20 6.92 -9.90
C SER A 79 7.09 6.66 -8.88
N SER A 80 6.15 5.79 -9.23
CA SER A 80 5.04 5.36 -8.38
C SER A 80 5.04 3.85 -8.22
N ILE A 81 4.47 3.39 -7.10
CA ILE A 81 4.23 1.97 -6.82
C ILE A 81 2.83 1.80 -6.21
N GLU A 82 2.16 0.73 -6.59
CA GLU A 82 0.97 0.21 -5.95
C GLU A 82 1.21 -1.25 -5.58
N ILE A 83 1.01 -1.58 -4.30
CA ILE A 83 1.13 -2.95 -3.77
C ILE A 83 -0.24 -3.36 -3.26
N VAL A 84 -0.84 -4.39 -3.86
CA VAL A 84 -2.10 -4.96 -3.39
C VAL A 84 -1.79 -6.13 -2.48
N LEU A 85 -2.17 -6.00 -1.21
CA LEU A 85 -2.15 -7.07 -0.24
C LEU A 85 -3.51 -7.77 -0.24
N VAL A 86 -3.51 -9.10 -0.16
CA VAL A 86 -4.70 -9.94 -0.08
C VAL A 86 -4.61 -10.81 1.16
N LYS A 87 -5.74 -10.97 1.85
CA LYS A 87 -5.89 -11.94 2.92
C LYS A 87 -6.39 -13.26 2.31
N THR A 88 -5.51 -14.25 2.22
CA THR A 88 -5.85 -15.64 1.90
C THR A 88 -6.35 -16.28 3.20
N GLU A 89 -7.65 -16.56 3.27
CA GLU A 89 -8.25 -17.35 4.37
C GLU A 89 -7.55 -18.71 4.55
#